data_AF-A0A4S5CDN4-F1
#
_entry.id   AF-A0A4S5CDN4-F1
#
_cell.length_a   1.000
_cell.length_b   1.000
_cell.length_c   1.000
_cell.angle_alpha   90.00
_cell.angle_beta   90.00
_cell.angle_gamma   90.00
#
_symmetry.space_group_name_H-M   'P 1'
#
loop_
_entity.id
_entity.type
_entity.pdbx_description
1 polymer ?
#
loop_
_entity_poly.entity_id
_entity_poly.type
_entity_poly.pdbx_seq_one_letter_code
_entity_poly.pdbx_strand_id
1 'polypeptide(L)'
;MQTVADILKIRNSLQPNIVRQRLYHGTNVEFDTFAITGKRLPAMGYGHYLTPNIEKAMQYGHIVMTFDVTANLLNWKSLDDLERSAIEFLLIESIPKERVAGFSALEQKFFTGAETTEAKAFYRDCREKTKDFWHDRAKAQVLPQNGGYIIQWRNGHDLAAANSEQLMGLAQEYRHDIARELGYQGAQFGDEVVVYSAECAVKVNIAPDVTGCYVQSSRPKENDSVLQLNRSDMRP
;
A
#
# COMPACT_ATOMS: atom_id res chain seq x y z
N MET A 1 -26.58 -4.33 13.66
CA MET A 1 -25.96 -3.01 13.90
C MET A 1 -25.09 -2.72 12.68
N GLN A 2 -25.11 -1.51 12.13
CA GLN A 2 -24.22 -1.15 11.01
C GLN A 2 -22.82 -0.86 11.57
N THR A 3 -21.79 -1.31 10.86
CA THR A 3 -20.39 -0.98 11.16
C THR A 3 -19.99 0.34 10.51
N VAL A 4 -18.85 0.90 10.93
CA VAL A 4 -18.25 2.08 10.27
C VAL A 4 -17.89 1.79 8.80
N ALA A 5 -17.53 0.54 8.47
CA ALA A 5 -17.30 0.10 7.10
C ALA A 5 -18.61 0.06 6.28
N ASP A 6 -19.73 -0.34 6.86
CA ASP A 6 -21.04 -0.32 6.17
C ASP A 6 -21.50 1.12 5.87
N ILE A 7 -21.29 2.03 6.83
CA ILE A 7 -21.58 3.46 6.66
C ILE A 7 -20.75 4.05 5.50
N LEU A 8 -19.47 3.69 5.40
CA LEU A 8 -18.61 4.11 4.30
C LEU A 8 -19.05 3.52 2.95
N LYS A 9 -19.42 2.23 2.88
CA LYS A 9 -19.97 1.61 1.65
C LYS A 9 -21.25 2.33 1.19
N ILE A 10 -22.13 2.67 2.13
CA ILE A 10 -23.36 3.44 1.85
C ILE A 10 -23.02 4.83 1.32
N ARG A 11 -22.08 5.56 1.95
CA ARG A 11 -21.59 6.86 1.46
C ARG A 11 -21.08 6.74 0.01
N ASN A 12 -20.20 5.77 -0.24
CA ASN A 12 -19.57 5.57 -1.54
C ASN A 12 -20.56 5.12 -2.63
N SER A 13 -21.68 4.48 -2.25
CA SER A 13 -22.77 4.12 -3.16
C SER A 13 -23.75 5.27 -3.45
N LEU A 14 -23.94 6.22 -2.52
CA LEU A 14 -24.91 7.32 -2.66
C LEU A 14 -24.26 8.64 -3.12
N GLN A 15 -23.00 8.86 -2.77
CA GLN A 15 -22.22 10.08 -3.02
C GLN A 15 -20.78 9.71 -3.42
N PRO A 16 -20.56 8.98 -4.53
CA PRO A 16 -19.22 8.62 -4.99
C PRO A 16 -18.42 9.86 -5.41
N ASN A 17 -17.18 9.97 -4.95
CA ASN A 17 -16.25 11.03 -5.36
C ASN A 17 -15.59 10.65 -6.70
N ILE A 18 -16.35 10.78 -7.80
CA ILE A 18 -15.91 10.38 -9.14
C ILE A 18 -14.80 11.32 -9.64
N VAL A 19 -13.57 10.82 -9.63
CA VAL A 19 -12.42 11.44 -10.32
C VAL A 19 -12.52 11.14 -11.81
N ARG A 20 -12.24 12.15 -12.65
CA ARG A 20 -12.02 12.00 -14.09
C ARG A 20 -10.63 12.48 -14.45
N GLN A 21 -9.79 11.59 -14.99
CA GLN A 21 -8.39 11.90 -15.30
C GLN A 21 -7.84 11.04 -16.44
N ARG A 22 -6.92 11.60 -17.22
CA ARG A 22 -6.19 10.88 -18.28
C ARG A 22 -4.93 10.25 -17.70
N LEU A 23 -4.79 8.94 -17.85
CA LEU A 23 -3.69 8.15 -17.31
C LEU A 23 -3.07 7.25 -18.40
N TYR A 24 -1.87 6.75 -18.11
CA TYR A 24 -1.06 5.96 -19.03
C TYR A 24 -0.79 4.56 -18.47
N HIS A 25 -0.80 3.57 -19.35
CA HIS A 25 -0.47 2.18 -19.04
C HIS A 25 0.66 1.69 -19.95
N GLY A 26 1.73 1.16 -19.35
CA GLY A 26 2.86 0.56 -20.06
C GLY A 26 2.62 -0.93 -20.31
N THR A 27 2.77 -1.35 -21.55
CA THR A 27 2.55 -2.73 -22.01
C THR A 27 3.57 -3.11 -23.09
N ASN A 28 3.67 -4.40 -23.39
CA ASN A 28 4.44 -4.92 -24.53
C ASN A 28 3.54 -5.38 -25.69
N VAL A 29 2.21 -5.24 -25.56
CA VAL A 29 1.20 -5.63 -26.55
C VAL A 29 0.04 -4.63 -26.47
N GLU A 30 -0.41 -4.09 -27.60
CA GLU A 30 -1.61 -3.25 -27.65
C GLU A 30 -2.89 -4.06 -27.38
N PHE A 31 -3.85 -3.42 -26.70
CA PHE A 31 -5.21 -3.91 -26.51
C PHE A 31 -6.17 -2.72 -26.46
N ASP A 32 -7.47 -2.95 -26.61
CA ASP A 32 -8.49 -1.88 -26.56
C ASP A 32 -9.23 -1.82 -25.22
N THR A 33 -9.38 -2.97 -24.55
CA THR A 33 -9.97 -3.10 -23.22
C THR A 33 -9.10 -3.97 -22.33
N PHE A 34 -9.05 -3.66 -21.03
CA PHE A 34 -8.42 -4.56 -20.07
C PHE A 34 -9.26 -5.84 -19.91
N ALA A 35 -8.63 -7.02 -20.00
CA ALA A 35 -9.33 -8.30 -19.98
C ALA A 35 -9.05 -9.15 -18.72
N ILE A 36 -7.81 -9.15 -18.21
CA ILE A 36 -7.36 -10.04 -17.12
C ILE A 36 -6.38 -9.28 -16.22
N THR A 37 -6.47 -9.49 -14.90
CA THR A 37 -5.49 -8.99 -13.92
C THR A 37 -4.32 -9.96 -13.74
N GLY A 38 -3.11 -9.44 -13.53
CA GLY A 38 -1.91 -10.27 -13.35
C GLY A 38 -1.94 -11.11 -12.07
N LYS A 39 -1.31 -12.30 -12.08
CA LYS A 39 -1.27 -13.23 -10.93
C LYS A 39 -0.40 -12.78 -9.74
N ARG A 40 0.40 -11.73 -9.89
CA ARG A 40 1.24 -11.18 -8.82
C ARG A 40 0.40 -10.19 -8.01
N LEU A 41 0.30 -10.41 -6.70
CA LEU A 41 -0.34 -9.46 -5.79
C LEU A 41 0.38 -8.09 -5.86
N PRO A 42 -0.31 -6.99 -6.23
CA PRO A 42 0.28 -5.66 -6.33
C PRO A 42 -0.18 -4.72 -5.20
N ALA A 43 0.45 -3.53 -5.13
CA ALA A 43 0.45 -2.64 -3.96
C ALA A 43 -0.91 -2.06 -3.51
N MET A 44 -1.97 -2.21 -4.30
CA MET A 44 -3.32 -1.71 -3.99
C MET A 44 -4.41 -2.75 -4.37
N GLY A 45 -4.08 -4.04 -4.29
CA GLY A 45 -4.97 -5.14 -4.68
C GLY A 45 -4.99 -5.40 -6.19
N TYR A 46 -5.69 -6.45 -6.61
CA TYR A 46 -5.71 -6.88 -8.01
C TYR A 46 -6.52 -5.92 -8.88
N GLY A 47 -5.95 -5.42 -9.97
CA GLY A 47 -6.63 -4.50 -10.89
C GLY A 47 -5.74 -4.07 -12.04
N HIS A 48 -6.15 -3.03 -12.75
CA HIS A 48 -5.44 -2.46 -13.87
C HIS A 48 -4.71 -1.20 -13.40
N TYR A 49 -3.38 -1.19 -13.52
CA TYR A 49 -2.52 -0.14 -12.98
C TYR A 49 -2.18 0.89 -14.05
N LEU A 50 -2.41 2.16 -13.73
CA LEU A 50 -2.13 3.32 -14.59
C LEU A 50 -1.45 4.42 -13.77
N THR A 51 -0.85 5.39 -14.47
CA THR A 51 -0.13 6.52 -13.87
C THR A 51 -0.31 7.78 -14.71
N PRO A 52 -0.34 9.01 -14.14
CA PRO A 52 -0.30 10.23 -14.93
C PRO A 52 1.11 10.52 -15.50
N ASN A 53 2.14 9.76 -15.09
CA ASN A 53 3.52 9.92 -15.53
C ASN A 53 3.89 8.95 -16.67
N ILE A 54 4.08 9.50 -17.88
CA ILE A 54 4.46 8.72 -19.08
C ILE A 54 5.79 7.98 -18.88
N GLU A 55 6.82 8.64 -18.35
CA GLU A 55 8.14 8.03 -18.12
C GLU A 55 8.09 6.85 -17.16
N LYS A 56 7.20 6.93 -16.15
CA LYS A 56 6.91 5.81 -15.26
C LYS A 56 6.18 4.69 -16.00
N ALA A 57 5.20 5.00 -16.85
CA ALA A 57 4.52 3.99 -17.67
C ALA A 57 5.50 3.22 -18.57
N MET A 58 6.46 3.90 -19.21
CA MET A 58 7.49 3.29 -20.08
C MET A 58 8.36 2.24 -19.37
N GLN A 59 8.44 2.24 -18.03
CA GLN A 59 9.20 1.24 -17.26
C GLN A 59 8.52 -0.13 -17.22
N TYR A 60 7.21 -0.21 -17.49
CA TYR A 60 6.43 -1.46 -17.47
C TYR A 60 6.27 -2.10 -18.86
N GLY A 61 6.54 -1.36 -19.93
CA GLY A 61 6.51 -1.87 -21.29
C GLY A 61 6.83 -0.81 -22.35
N HIS A 62 7.27 -1.26 -23.52
CA HIS A 62 7.74 -0.38 -24.61
C HIS A 62 6.61 0.33 -25.38
N ILE A 63 5.36 -0.03 -25.14
CA ILE A 63 4.16 0.61 -25.68
C ILE A 63 3.44 1.31 -24.53
N VAL A 64 3.22 2.62 -24.66
CA VAL A 64 2.42 3.40 -23.71
C VAL A 64 1.05 3.68 -24.33
N MET A 65 -0.01 3.23 -23.66
CA MET A 65 -1.39 3.48 -24.07
C MET A 65 -2.08 4.47 -23.13
N THR A 66 -2.87 5.35 -23.72
CA THR A 66 -3.62 6.42 -23.04
C THR A 66 -5.03 5.97 -22.69
N PHE A 67 -5.49 6.25 -21.47
CA PHE A 67 -6.83 5.93 -20.99
C PHE A 67 -7.48 7.14 -20.30
N ASP A 68 -8.73 7.42 -20.62
CA ASP A 68 -9.57 8.31 -19.83
C ASP A 68 -10.27 7.49 -18.73
N VAL A 69 -9.90 7.77 -17.49
CA VAL A 69 -10.35 7.04 -16.30
C VAL A 69 -11.46 7.83 -15.60
N THR A 70 -12.56 7.15 -15.28
CA THR A 70 -13.70 7.68 -14.52
C THR A 70 -14.05 6.71 -13.39
N ALA A 71 -13.73 7.06 -12.15
CA ALA A 71 -13.87 6.16 -11.00
C ALA A 71 -13.96 6.89 -9.65
N ASN A 72 -14.68 6.29 -8.68
CA ASN A 72 -14.54 6.59 -7.26
C ASN A 72 -13.26 5.90 -6.73
N LEU A 73 -12.26 6.68 -6.31
CA LEU A 73 -10.92 6.20 -5.94
C LEU A 73 -10.61 6.44 -4.46
N LEU A 74 -10.15 5.42 -3.74
CA LEU A 74 -9.60 5.59 -2.39
C LEU A 74 -8.19 6.21 -2.50
N ASN A 75 -8.01 7.44 -2.04
CA ASN A 75 -6.69 8.09 -2.04
C ASN A 75 -5.95 7.82 -0.71
N TRP A 76 -5.04 6.84 -0.73
CA TRP A 76 -4.23 6.46 0.44
C TRP A 76 -3.35 7.60 1.01
N LYS A 77 -3.10 8.67 0.26
CA LYS A 77 -2.37 9.85 0.77
C LYS A 77 -3.27 10.94 1.37
N SER A 78 -4.59 10.79 1.28
CA SER A 78 -5.56 11.83 1.68
C SER A 78 -6.86 11.22 2.24
N LEU A 79 -6.72 10.22 3.13
CA LEU A 79 -7.85 9.59 3.82
C LEU A 79 -8.57 10.59 4.73
N ASP A 80 -9.90 10.64 4.69
CA ASP A 80 -10.70 11.32 5.72
C ASP A 80 -10.93 10.45 6.97
N ASP A 81 -11.51 11.03 8.02
CA ASP A 81 -11.70 10.36 9.32
C ASP A 81 -12.61 9.11 9.23
N LEU A 82 -13.61 9.11 8.35
CA LEU A 82 -14.50 7.96 8.14
C LEU A 82 -13.78 6.87 7.33
N GLU A 83 -13.03 7.26 6.29
CA GLU A 83 -12.18 6.37 5.51
C GLU A 83 -11.14 5.68 6.38
N ARG A 84 -10.41 6.46 7.18
CA ARG A 84 -9.45 5.97 8.16
C ARG A 84 -10.11 5.03 9.16
N SER A 85 -11.22 5.41 9.78
CA SER A 85 -11.91 4.59 10.78
C SER A 85 -12.39 3.26 10.21
N ALA A 86 -12.91 3.25 8.98
CA ALA A 86 -13.34 2.04 8.30
C ALA A 86 -12.18 1.14 7.90
N ILE A 87 -11.05 1.72 7.47
CA ILE A 87 -9.81 0.99 7.16
C ILE A 87 -9.24 0.35 8.44
N GLU A 88 -9.12 1.11 9.54
CA GLU A 88 -8.63 0.58 10.81
C GLU A 88 -9.51 -0.56 11.34
N PHE A 89 -10.84 -0.38 11.30
CA PHE A 89 -11.82 -1.39 11.70
C PHE A 89 -11.60 -2.72 10.95
N LEU A 90 -11.54 -2.69 9.62
CA LEU A 90 -11.35 -3.89 8.80
C LEU A 90 -9.94 -4.47 8.92
N LEU A 91 -8.92 -3.68 9.23
CA LEU A 91 -7.54 -4.15 9.40
C LEU A 91 -7.33 -4.85 10.76
N ILE A 92 -7.90 -4.34 11.85
CA ILE A 92 -7.75 -4.92 13.20
C ILE A 92 -8.31 -6.36 13.27
N GLU A 93 -9.34 -6.68 12.48
CA GLU A 93 -9.88 -8.04 12.35
C GLU A 93 -8.90 -9.03 11.68
N SER A 94 -7.95 -8.54 10.88
CA SER A 94 -7.12 -9.34 9.97
C SER A 94 -5.65 -9.44 10.39
N ILE A 95 -5.19 -8.58 11.29
CA ILE A 95 -3.78 -8.47 11.71
C ILE A 95 -3.57 -9.20 13.06
N PRO A 96 -2.52 -10.03 13.24
CA PRO A 96 -2.17 -10.61 14.54
C PRO A 96 -1.96 -9.55 15.62
N LYS A 97 -2.37 -9.80 16.87
CA LYS A 97 -2.32 -8.79 17.95
C LYS A 97 -0.90 -8.30 18.24
N GLU A 98 0.07 -9.19 18.06
CA GLU A 98 1.51 -8.98 18.20
C GLU A 98 2.04 -7.99 17.15
N ARG A 99 1.39 -7.93 15.98
CA ARG A 99 1.61 -6.92 14.92
C ARG A 99 0.89 -5.62 15.22
N VAL A 100 -0.40 -5.67 15.57
CA VAL A 100 -1.23 -4.48 15.89
C VAL A 100 -0.54 -3.59 16.94
N ALA A 101 0.07 -4.19 17.96
CA ALA A 101 0.80 -3.47 19.01
C ALA A 101 1.93 -2.55 18.50
N GLY A 102 2.49 -2.80 17.31
CA GLY A 102 3.41 -1.88 16.67
C GLY A 102 2.83 -0.50 16.37
N PHE A 103 1.51 -0.40 16.22
CA PHE A 103 0.80 0.75 15.66
C PHE A 103 -0.28 1.32 16.59
N SER A 104 -0.57 0.64 17.70
CA SER A 104 -1.59 1.08 18.64
C SER A 104 -1.15 2.26 19.51
N ALA A 105 -2.08 2.86 20.27
CA ALA A 105 -1.81 4.00 21.14
C ALA A 105 -0.66 3.75 22.14
N LEU A 106 0.07 4.82 22.46
CA LEU A 106 1.17 4.82 23.42
C LEU A 106 0.62 5.08 24.83
N GLU A 107 0.71 4.08 25.68
CA GLU A 107 0.35 4.15 27.10
C GLU A 107 1.57 4.60 27.92
N GLN A 108 1.35 5.43 28.94
CA GLN A 108 2.41 5.91 29.84
C GLN A 108 1.90 6.00 31.29
N LYS A 109 2.73 5.55 32.24
CA LYS A 109 2.58 5.87 33.68
C LYS A 109 3.89 6.47 34.22
N PHE A 110 3.80 7.66 34.79
CA PHE A 110 4.89 8.26 35.57
C PHE A 110 4.92 7.71 36.99
N PHE A 111 6.13 7.62 37.55
CA PHE A 111 6.41 7.27 38.94
C PHE A 111 7.54 8.16 39.44
N THR A 112 7.45 8.62 40.68
CA THR A 112 8.53 9.35 41.36
C THR A 112 9.69 8.42 41.75
N GLY A 113 10.83 9.00 42.11
CA GLY A 113 11.96 8.25 42.69
C GLY A 113 11.59 7.44 43.94
N ALA A 114 10.62 7.89 44.74
CA ALA A 114 10.15 7.20 45.94
C ALA A 114 9.41 5.89 45.62
N GLU A 115 8.69 5.82 44.50
CA GLU A 115 7.81 4.69 44.13
C GLU A 115 8.57 3.52 43.47
N THR A 116 9.91 3.49 43.60
CA THR A 116 10.82 2.53 42.94
C THR A 116 10.42 1.06 43.07
N THR A 117 9.74 0.66 44.16
CA THR A 117 9.26 -0.73 44.35
C THR A 117 8.00 -1.03 43.54
N GLU A 118 7.01 -0.14 43.54
CA GLU A 118 5.79 -0.30 42.72
C GLU A 118 6.14 -0.28 41.24
N ALA A 119 6.99 0.68 40.84
CA ALA A 119 7.50 0.81 39.49
C ALA A 119 8.15 -0.47 38.95
N LYS A 120 9.00 -1.13 39.75
CA LYS A 120 9.68 -2.38 39.34
C LYS A 120 8.68 -3.52 39.14
N ALA A 121 7.63 -3.59 39.96
CA ALA A 121 6.54 -4.55 39.75
C ALA A 121 5.75 -4.22 38.47
N PHE A 122 5.30 -2.97 38.33
CA PHE A 122 4.54 -2.51 37.17
C PHE A 122 5.29 -2.67 35.84
N TYR A 123 6.59 -2.35 35.81
CA TYR A 123 7.45 -2.56 34.64
C TYR A 123 7.57 -4.04 34.28
N ARG A 124 7.83 -4.91 35.26
CA ARG A 124 7.90 -6.37 35.04
C ARG A 124 6.59 -6.89 34.43
N ASP A 125 5.46 -6.45 34.98
CA ASP A 125 4.14 -6.95 34.59
C ASP A 125 3.73 -6.42 33.20
N CYS A 126 4.11 -5.18 32.84
CA CYS A 126 3.95 -4.68 31.46
C CYS A 126 4.94 -5.32 30.48
N ARG A 127 6.18 -5.59 30.90
CA ARG A 127 7.19 -6.28 30.09
C ARG A 127 6.76 -7.71 29.76
N GLU A 128 6.14 -8.42 30.70
CA GLU A 128 5.61 -9.77 30.47
C GLU A 128 4.42 -9.73 29.48
N LYS A 129 3.47 -8.79 29.66
CA LYS A 129 2.32 -8.60 28.76
C LYS A 129 2.71 -8.22 27.32
N THR A 130 3.86 -7.58 27.13
CA THR A 130 4.30 -7.04 25.84
C THR A 130 5.47 -7.82 25.21
N LYS A 131 5.96 -8.89 25.85
CA LYS A 131 7.19 -9.61 25.45
C LYS A 131 7.15 -10.13 24.01
N ASP A 132 5.99 -10.61 23.56
CA ASP A 132 5.78 -11.29 22.29
C ASP A 132 5.45 -10.33 21.12
N PHE A 133 5.39 -9.01 21.36
CA PHE A 133 5.06 -8.02 20.33
C PHE A 133 6.14 -7.90 19.24
N TRP A 134 5.71 -7.80 17.98
CA TRP A 134 6.54 -7.84 16.75
C TRP A 134 7.41 -6.59 16.53
N HIS A 135 7.32 -5.59 17.41
CA HIS A 135 8.08 -4.34 17.35
C HIS A 135 8.58 -3.90 18.73
N ASP A 136 9.86 -3.56 18.86
CA ASP A 136 10.44 -3.10 20.14
C ASP A 136 9.89 -1.72 20.60
N ARG A 137 9.28 -0.94 19.68
CA ARG A 137 8.54 0.29 19.99
C ARG A 137 7.17 0.08 20.66
N ALA A 138 6.75 -1.17 20.80
CA ALA A 138 5.51 -1.59 21.48
C ALA A 138 5.77 -2.21 22.86
N LYS A 139 6.95 -2.80 23.04
CA LYS A 139 7.39 -3.43 24.29
C LYS A 139 7.54 -2.39 25.40
N ALA A 140 7.34 -2.82 26.65
CA ALA A 140 7.51 -1.95 27.80
C ALA A 140 8.94 -1.39 27.90
N GLN A 141 9.07 -0.09 28.12
CA GLN A 141 10.32 0.65 28.24
C GLN A 141 10.29 1.55 29.50
N VAL A 142 11.46 1.80 30.10
CA VAL A 142 11.63 2.76 31.20
C VAL A 142 12.42 3.95 30.69
N LEU A 143 11.88 5.16 30.83
CA LEU A 143 12.52 6.41 30.46
C LEU A 143 12.81 7.26 31.71
N PRO A 144 14.04 7.76 31.93
CA PRO A 144 14.33 8.66 33.05
C PRO A 144 13.61 10.00 32.87
N GLN A 145 13.18 10.60 33.98
CA GLN A 145 12.52 11.92 34.03
C GLN A 145 13.00 12.73 35.24
N ASN A 146 12.80 14.04 35.22
CA ASN A 146 13.12 14.86 36.38
C ASN A 146 12.22 14.47 37.57
N GLY A 147 12.84 14.03 38.68
CA GLY A 147 12.14 13.55 39.88
C GLY A 147 11.65 12.10 39.84
N GLY A 148 11.89 11.36 38.75
CA GLY A 148 11.34 10.01 38.59
C GLY A 148 11.66 9.35 37.25
N TYR A 149 10.69 8.61 36.72
CA TYR A 149 10.80 7.91 35.43
C TYR A 149 9.39 7.57 34.91
N ILE A 150 9.28 7.43 33.60
CA ILE A 150 8.05 6.98 32.91
C ILE A 150 8.24 5.52 32.51
N ILE A 151 7.23 4.70 32.77
CA ILE A 151 7.08 3.39 32.14
C ILE A 151 6.11 3.58 30.97
N GLN A 152 6.55 3.27 29.75
CA GLN A 152 5.74 3.38 28.53
C GLN A 152 5.64 2.04 27.81
N TRP A 153 4.51 1.78 27.15
CA TRP A 153 4.24 0.58 26.34
C TRP A 153 3.14 0.90 25.31
N ARG A 154 2.80 -0.06 24.43
CA ARG A 154 1.61 0.06 23.56
C ARG A 154 0.57 -0.98 23.92
N ASN A 155 -0.71 -0.65 23.82
CA ASN A 155 -1.80 -1.51 24.31
C ASN A 155 -2.06 -2.78 23.46
N GLY A 156 -1.77 -2.77 22.15
CA GLY A 156 -2.06 -3.88 21.25
C GLY A 156 -3.53 -4.04 20.84
N HIS A 157 -4.31 -2.96 20.83
CA HIS A 157 -5.78 -3.01 20.64
C HIS A 157 -6.31 -2.12 19.50
N ASP A 158 -5.52 -1.16 19.02
CA ASP A 158 -5.92 -0.16 18.02
C ASP A 158 -4.81 0.08 16.96
N LEU A 159 -5.07 0.93 15.96
CA LEU A 159 -4.08 1.36 14.95
C LEU A 159 -3.86 2.89 14.97
N ALA A 160 -4.15 3.56 16.09
CA ALA A 160 -4.25 5.02 16.17
C ALA A 160 -2.93 5.76 15.88
N ALA A 161 -1.78 5.09 15.96
CA ALA A 161 -0.47 5.64 15.60
C ALA A 161 0.06 5.17 14.22
N ALA A 162 -0.73 4.45 13.43
CA ALA A 162 -0.41 4.16 12.03
C ALA A 162 -0.60 5.42 11.17
N ASN A 163 0.41 5.82 10.39
CA ASN A 163 0.20 6.77 9.30
C ASN A 163 -0.44 6.05 8.08
N SER A 164 -0.92 6.79 7.09
CA SER A 164 -1.64 6.20 5.95
C SER A 164 -0.78 5.26 5.09
N GLU A 165 0.55 5.46 5.05
CA GLU A 165 1.50 4.55 4.41
C GLU A 165 1.62 3.21 5.16
N GLN A 166 1.59 3.25 6.49
CA GLN A 166 1.57 2.07 7.36
C GLN A 166 0.22 1.33 7.26
N LEU A 167 -0.91 2.05 7.20
CA LEU A 167 -2.22 1.45 6.93
C LEU A 167 -2.27 0.77 5.55
N MET A 168 -1.71 1.39 4.52
CA MET A 168 -1.59 0.78 3.18
C MET A 168 -0.70 -0.46 3.20
N GLY A 169 0.46 -0.42 3.88
CA GLY A 169 1.34 -1.57 4.02
C GLY A 169 0.68 -2.75 4.76
N LEU A 170 -0.06 -2.47 5.83
CA LEU A 170 -0.87 -3.45 6.54
C LEU A 170 -2.00 -4.01 5.66
N ALA A 171 -2.63 -3.18 4.82
CA ALA A 171 -3.60 -3.67 3.83
C ALA A 171 -2.96 -4.59 2.78
N GLN A 172 -1.78 -4.25 2.25
CA GLN A 172 -1.04 -5.12 1.32
C GLN A 172 -0.71 -6.49 1.92
N GLU A 173 -0.30 -6.54 3.20
CA GLU A 173 0.10 -7.77 3.88
C GLU A 173 -1.10 -8.61 4.36
N TYR A 174 -2.20 -8.00 4.83
CA TYR A 174 -3.31 -8.70 5.52
C TYR A 174 -4.69 -8.59 4.84
N ARG A 175 -5.00 -7.54 4.06
CA ARG A 175 -6.35 -7.30 3.49
C ARG A 175 -6.31 -6.49 2.19
N HIS A 176 -5.71 -7.05 1.15
CA HIS A 176 -5.28 -6.30 -0.04
C HIS A 176 -6.41 -5.71 -0.91
N ASP A 177 -7.62 -6.26 -0.84
CA ASP A 177 -8.80 -5.78 -1.58
C ASP A 177 -9.65 -4.75 -0.79
N ILE A 178 -9.17 -4.24 0.35
CA ILE A 178 -9.93 -3.39 1.29
C ILE A 178 -10.66 -2.19 0.63
N ALA A 179 -10.07 -1.55 -0.39
CA ALA A 179 -10.73 -0.46 -1.10
C ALA A 179 -11.96 -0.95 -1.91
N ARG A 180 -11.87 -2.12 -2.54
CA ARG A 180 -13.01 -2.77 -3.19
C ARG A 180 -14.07 -3.18 -2.16
N GLU A 181 -13.65 -3.72 -1.02
CA GLU A 181 -14.57 -4.08 0.07
C GLU A 181 -15.35 -2.86 0.61
N LEU A 182 -14.73 -1.68 0.60
CA LEU A 182 -15.32 -0.40 1.01
C LEU A 182 -16.10 0.32 -0.11
N GLY A 183 -16.29 -0.32 -1.27
CA GLY A 183 -17.12 0.19 -2.37
C GLY A 183 -16.43 1.20 -3.29
N TYR A 184 -15.10 1.28 -3.29
CA TYR A 184 -14.37 2.05 -4.30
C TYR A 184 -14.18 1.24 -5.59
N GLN A 185 -14.16 1.95 -6.72
CA GLN A 185 -13.91 1.40 -8.04
C GLN A 185 -12.41 1.27 -8.34
N GLY A 186 -11.56 1.83 -7.47
CA GLY A 186 -10.12 1.80 -7.56
C GLY A 186 -9.46 2.43 -6.33
N ALA A 187 -8.13 2.54 -6.35
CA ALA A 187 -7.35 3.21 -5.31
C ALA A 187 -6.16 3.97 -5.92
N GLN A 188 -5.65 4.95 -5.20
CA GLN A 188 -4.51 5.77 -5.58
C GLN A 188 -3.49 5.86 -4.44
N PHE A 189 -2.20 5.76 -4.78
CA PHE A 189 -1.09 6.08 -3.89
C PHE A 189 -0.02 6.86 -4.64
N GLY A 190 0.02 8.18 -4.43
CA GLY A 190 0.86 9.08 -5.22
C GLY A 190 0.48 9.01 -6.70
N ASP A 191 1.47 8.76 -7.57
CA ASP A 191 1.29 8.74 -9.03
C ASP A 191 0.93 7.33 -9.57
N GLU A 192 0.53 6.40 -8.72
CA GLU A 192 -0.06 5.12 -9.15
C GLU A 192 -1.55 5.08 -8.80
N VAL A 193 -2.35 4.69 -9.79
CA VAL A 193 -3.79 4.44 -9.69
C VAL A 193 -4.06 3.01 -10.13
N VAL A 194 -4.83 2.26 -9.34
CA VAL A 194 -5.43 1.00 -9.77
C VAL A 194 -6.92 1.21 -9.99
N VAL A 195 -7.48 0.65 -11.07
CA VAL A 195 -8.93 0.47 -11.25
C VAL A 195 -9.30 -1.01 -11.22
N TYR A 196 -10.45 -1.33 -10.65
CA TYR A 196 -10.89 -2.70 -10.38
C TYR A 196 -11.88 -3.26 -11.42
N SER A 197 -12.43 -2.40 -12.29
CA SER A 197 -13.16 -2.80 -13.50
C SER A 197 -12.50 -2.16 -14.72
N ALA A 198 -12.49 -2.87 -15.84
CA ALA A 198 -12.06 -2.34 -17.14
C ALA A 198 -12.96 -1.19 -17.61
N GLU A 199 -14.23 -1.18 -17.23
CA GLU A 199 -15.23 -0.16 -17.58
C GLU A 199 -14.86 1.24 -17.03
N CYS A 200 -14.04 1.29 -15.99
CA CYS A 200 -13.54 2.53 -15.41
C CYS A 200 -12.42 3.20 -16.21
N ALA A 201 -11.88 2.56 -17.26
CA ALA A 201 -10.75 3.05 -18.05
C ALA A 201 -10.98 2.85 -19.55
N VAL A 202 -11.37 3.91 -20.26
CA VAL A 202 -11.63 3.87 -21.71
C VAL A 202 -10.36 4.27 -22.47
N LYS A 203 -9.88 3.41 -23.38
CA LYS A 203 -8.72 3.72 -24.23
C LYS A 203 -8.99 4.93 -25.10
N VAL A 204 -8.02 5.84 -25.16
CA VAL A 204 -8.05 7.03 -26.01
C VAL A 204 -7.21 6.75 -27.25
N ASN A 205 -7.84 6.78 -28.43
CA ASN A 205 -7.17 6.61 -29.73
C ASN A 205 -6.44 7.89 -30.18
N ILE A 206 -5.63 8.45 -29.28
CA ILE A 206 -4.74 9.59 -29.48
C ILE A 206 -3.41 9.19 -28.84
N ALA A 207 -2.32 9.27 -29.61
CA ALA A 207 -0.98 8.98 -29.11
C ALA A 207 -0.67 9.86 -27.88
N PRO A 208 -0.03 9.34 -26.82
CA PRO A 208 0.40 10.16 -25.69
C PRO A 208 1.34 11.25 -26.20
N ASP A 209 1.20 12.48 -25.70
CA ASP A 209 2.08 13.58 -26.08
C ASP A 209 3.46 13.38 -25.44
N VAL A 210 4.39 12.87 -26.24
CA VAL A 210 5.77 12.56 -25.86
C VAL A 210 6.75 13.64 -26.33
N THR A 211 6.29 14.87 -26.57
CA THR A 211 7.16 16.00 -27.00
C THR A 211 8.10 16.50 -25.88
N GLY A 212 9.11 15.68 -25.60
CA GLY A 212 10.16 15.91 -24.60
C GLY A 212 10.85 14.62 -24.16
N CYS A 213 10.15 13.48 -24.18
CA CYS A 213 10.60 12.21 -23.60
C CYS A 213 11.55 11.40 -24.51
N TYR A 214 12.50 12.06 -25.18
CA TYR A 214 13.61 11.38 -25.86
C TYR A 214 14.68 10.93 -24.86
N VAL A 215 14.40 9.83 -24.15
CA VAL A 215 15.47 9.02 -23.55
C VAL A 215 16.37 8.57 -24.71
N GLN A 216 17.66 8.89 -24.63
CA GLN A 216 18.62 8.49 -25.67
C GLN A 216 18.67 6.97 -25.76
N SER A 217 18.16 6.42 -26.86
CA SER A 217 18.32 5.00 -27.16
C SER A 217 19.81 4.72 -27.39
N SER A 218 20.47 4.16 -26.37
CA SER A 218 21.82 3.62 -26.50
C SER A 218 21.80 2.56 -27.60
N ARG A 219 22.49 2.87 -28.71
CA ARG A 219 22.56 1.97 -29.87
C ARG A 219 22.99 0.57 -29.40
N PRO A 220 22.42 -0.52 -29.96
CA PRO A 220 22.98 -1.83 -29.72
C PRO A 220 24.45 -1.80 -30.16
N LYS A 221 25.36 -2.22 -29.26
CA LYS A 221 26.74 -2.45 -29.67
C LYS A 221 26.75 -3.68 -30.58
N GLU A 222 27.38 -3.55 -31.73
CA GLU A 222 27.71 -4.67 -32.59
C GLU A 222 28.71 -5.57 -31.84
N ASN A 223 28.20 -6.69 -31.32
CA ASN A 223 29.07 -7.75 -30.78
C ASN A 223 29.57 -8.60 -31.95
N ASP A 224 30.63 -8.12 -32.61
CA ASP A 224 31.47 -8.95 -33.47
C ASP A 224 32.16 -10.03 -32.62
N SER A 225 31.47 -11.15 -32.40
CA SER A 225 31.98 -12.28 -31.64
C SER A 225 31.62 -13.61 -32.29
N VAL A 226 32.33 -13.89 -33.39
CA VAL A 226 32.75 -15.21 -33.90
C VAL A 226 32.09 -16.43 -33.24
N LEU A 227 31.20 -17.10 -33.97
CA LEU A 227 30.86 -18.51 -33.76
C LEU A 227 31.06 -19.28 -35.06
N GLN A 228 32.29 -19.76 -35.28
CA GLN A 228 32.57 -20.73 -36.34
C GLN A 228 31.96 -22.09 -36.00
N LEU A 229 31.34 -22.71 -36.99
CA LEU A 229 30.69 -24.02 -36.88
C LEU A 229 31.72 -25.16 -36.85
N ASN A 230 32.05 -25.66 -35.66
CA ASN A 230 32.65 -26.99 -35.55
C ASN A 230 31.55 -28.06 -35.65
N ARG A 231 31.49 -28.75 -36.79
CA ARG A 231 30.72 -29.98 -36.99
C ARG A 231 31.64 -31.11 -37.47
N SER A 232 32.19 -31.81 -36.49
CA SER A 232 32.93 -33.06 -36.59
C SER A 232 32.78 -33.77 -35.23
N ASP A 233 32.49 -35.07 -35.12
CA ASP A 233 32.14 -36.07 -36.12
C ASP A 233 31.06 -37.04 -35.56
N MET A 234 30.50 -37.91 -36.40
CA MET A 234 29.69 -39.06 -35.95
C MET A 234 30.28 -40.40 -36.40
N ARG A 235 31.08 -41.00 -35.50
CA ARG A 235 31.39 -42.46 -35.41
C ARG A 235 32.25 -43.05 -36.55
N PRO A 236 32.82 -44.26 -36.34
CA PRO A 236 33.02 -44.98 -35.08
C PRO A 236 34.35 -44.63 -34.40
#